data_AF-A0A924DDX4-F1
#
_entry.id   AF-A0A924DDX4-F1
#
_cell.length_a   1.000
_cell.length_b   1.000
_cell.length_c   1.000
_cell.angle_alpha   90.00
_cell.angle_beta   90.00
_cell.angle_gamma   90.00
#
_symmetry.space_group_name_H-M   'P 1'
#
loop_
_entity.id
_entity.type
_entity.pdbx_description
1 polymer ?
#
loop_
_entity_poly.entity_id
_entity_poly.type
_entity_poly.pdbx_seq_one_letter_code
_entity_poly.pdbx_strand_id
1 'polypeptide(L)'
;MNRFARTVAPMMLLFSLSICLSAQTPTDWRFTPLLSESPLTLANGSSVYPGLPVMSGNTLTFAGYKSDFFDPSGIYQSNSGTITKIADTRTRIPNDGRRFDHFGGSLIANGDQVAFTGAPTSNGGEGVYLSQSGNLSVIADSSTTLPGSTSKLASAYFADGRNNINSE
;
A
#
# COMPACT_ATOMS: atom_id res chain seq x y z
N MET A 1 55.99 -54.12 42.41
CA MET A 1 55.13 -52.92 42.24
C MET A 1 54.31 -53.10 40.96
N ASN A 2 53.01 -52.83 41.06
CA ASN A 2 51.93 -52.82 40.04
C ASN A 2 52.33 -52.19 38.67
N ARG A 3 51.68 -52.37 37.50
CA ARG A 3 50.60 -53.19 36.90
C ARG A 3 50.44 -52.70 35.41
N PHE A 4 49.77 -53.50 34.56
CA PHE A 4 49.04 -53.17 33.30
C PHE A 4 49.86 -52.64 32.08
N ALA A 5 49.98 -53.32 30.93
CA ALA A 5 49.02 -53.81 29.90
C ALA A 5 48.48 -52.74 28.92
N ARG A 6 48.76 -52.89 27.61
CA ARG A 6 47.83 -52.91 26.44
C ARG A 6 48.42 -52.37 25.12
N THR A 7 48.49 -53.25 24.11
CA THR A 7 47.91 -53.24 22.73
C THR A 7 47.25 -51.92 22.27
N VAL A 8 47.34 -51.40 21.03
CA VAL A 8 46.86 -51.94 19.74
C VAL A 8 47.51 -51.23 18.51
N ALA A 9 47.51 -51.97 17.39
CA ALA A 9 48.07 -51.83 16.04
C ALA A 9 47.65 -50.59 15.18
N PRO A 10 48.27 -50.37 13.99
CA PRO A 10 48.21 -49.11 13.24
C PRO A 10 47.01 -49.00 12.27
N MET A 11 46.66 -47.75 12.00
CA MET A 11 45.54 -47.26 11.20
C MET A 11 45.81 -47.39 9.69
N MET A 12 44.86 -48.00 8.99
CA MET A 12 44.87 -48.33 7.56
C MET A 12 44.42 -47.13 6.70
N LEU A 13 44.92 -47.09 5.45
CA LEU A 13 44.96 -45.96 4.51
C LEU A 13 43.86 -46.06 3.42
N LEU A 14 43.47 -44.89 2.88
CA LEU A 14 42.89 -44.55 1.54
C LEU A 14 41.36 -44.52 1.23
N PHE A 15 40.95 -43.28 0.89
CA PHE A 15 40.16 -42.76 -0.25
C PHE A 15 38.70 -43.20 -0.52
N SER A 16 37.79 -42.23 -0.38
CA SER A 16 36.91 -41.82 -1.48
C SER A 16 36.57 -40.33 -1.37
N LEU A 17 36.87 -39.58 -2.43
CA LEU A 17 36.55 -38.15 -2.56
C LEU A 17 35.15 -38.04 -3.18
N SER A 18 34.12 -38.00 -2.35
CA SER A 18 32.77 -37.63 -2.80
C SER A 18 32.63 -36.12 -2.76
N ILE A 19 32.97 -35.42 -3.86
CA ILE A 19 32.49 -34.05 -4.06
C ILE A 19 31.03 -34.18 -4.49
N CYS A 20 30.14 -34.21 -3.49
CA CYS A 20 28.73 -33.98 -3.73
C CYS A 20 28.58 -32.49 -4.02
N LEU A 21 28.48 -32.13 -5.30
CA LEU A 21 28.09 -30.79 -5.74
C LEU A 21 26.60 -30.65 -5.39
N SER A 22 26.30 -30.28 -4.14
CA SER A 22 24.93 -29.98 -3.74
C SER A 22 24.52 -28.70 -4.47
N ALA A 23 23.64 -28.83 -5.47
CA ALA A 23 22.87 -27.72 -5.96
C ALA A 23 22.11 -27.12 -4.76
N GLN A 24 22.60 -25.99 -4.23
CA GLN A 24 21.82 -25.16 -3.32
C GLN A 24 20.67 -24.58 -4.14
N THR A 25 19.52 -25.26 -4.14
CA THR A 25 18.27 -24.60 -4.47
C THR A 25 18.13 -23.47 -3.45
N PRO A 26 17.97 -22.20 -3.86
CA PRO A 26 17.72 -21.13 -2.92
C PRO A 26 16.50 -21.51 -2.08
N THR A 27 16.77 -21.75 -0.79
CA THR A 27 15.79 -22.25 0.16
C THR A 27 14.76 -21.17 0.43
N ASP A 28 13.51 -21.57 0.27
CA ASP A 28 12.35 -21.06 1.01
C ASP A 28 11.97 -19.60 0.68
N TRP A 29 11.28 -19.43 -0.45
CA TRP A 29 10.53 -18.21 -0.73
C TRP A 29 9.34 -18.14 0.25
N ARG A 30 9.53 -17.42 1.36
CA ARG A 30 8.45 -17.13 2.30
C ARG A 30 7.75 -15.85 1.90
N PHE A 31 6.55 -15.98 1.34
CA PHE A 31 5.63 -14.87 1.23
C PHE A 31 5.03 -14.62 2.62
N THR A 32 5.35 -13.49 3.25
CA THR A 32 4.58 -13.00 4.38
C THR A 32 3.45 -12.15 3.81
N PRO A 33 2.19 -12.64 3.80
CA PRO A 33 1.07 -11.80 3.39
C PRO A 33 1.04 -10.59 4.31
N LEU A 34 1.21 -9.40 3.73
CA LEU A 34 1.17 -8.14 4.47
C LEU A 34 -0.26 -7.78 4.87
N LEU A 35 -1.23 -8.29 4.12
CA LEU A 35 -2.66 -8.12 4.32
C LEU A 35 -3.41 -9.40 3.91
N SER A 36 -4.47 -9.70 4.65
CA SER A 36 -5.51 -10.69 4.32
C SER A 36 -6.69 -9.96 3.67
N GLU A 37 -7.54 -10.65 2.90
CA GLU A 37 -8.85 -10.09 2.45
C GLU A 37 -9.81 -9.80 3.62
N SER A 38 -9.39 -10.13 4.85
CA SER A 38 -10.10 -9.75 6.07
C SER A 38 -10.08 -8.23 6.30
N PRO A 39 -11.16 -7.66 6.85
CA PRO A 39 -11.20 -6.25 7.18
C PRO A 39 -10.12 -5.87 8.20
N LEU A 40 -9.47 -4.74 7.97
CA LEU A 40 -8.58 -4.08 8.91
C LEU A 40 -9.37 -3.27 9.92
N THR A 41 -9.00 -3.36 11.19
CA THR A 41 -9.58 -2.55 12.26
C THR A 41 -8.79 -1.26 12.45
N LEU A 42 -9.44 -0.12 12.23
CA LEU A 42 -8.87 1.20 12.53
C LEU A 42 -8.83 1.43 14.04
N ALA A 43 -8.03 2.41 14.49
CA ALA A 43 -7.94 2.80 15.89
C ALA A 43 -9.29 3.22 16.53
N ASN A 44 -10.27 3.63 15.70
CA ASN A 44 -11.64 3.96 16.15
C ASN A 44 -12.61 2.76 16.13
N GLY A 45 -12.11 1.54 15.92
CA GLY A 45 -12.91 0.31 15.86
C GLY A 45 -13.62 0.05 14.52
N SER A 46 -13.47 0.91 13.51
CA SER A 46 -14.09 0.70 12.20
C SER A 46 -13.36 -0.36 11.37
N SER A 47 -14.11 -1.15 10.61
CA SER A 47 -13.59 -2.14 9.66
C SER A 47 -13.41 -1.53 8.26
N VAL A 48 -12.29 -1.82 7.63
CA VAL A 48 -11.93 -1.32 6.29
C VAL A 48 -11.31 -2.43 5.45
N TYR A 49 -11.78 -2.60 4.21
CA TYR A 49 -11.15 -3.51 3.25
C TYR A 49 -10.08 -2.77 2.44
N PRO A 50 -8.86 -3.30 2.32
CA PRO A 50 -7.80 -2.65 1.55
C PRO A 50 -8.02 -2.81 0.04
N GLY A 51 -7.89 -1.69 -0.68
CA GLY A 51 -7.78 -1.61 -2.13
C GLY A 51 -6.36 -1.80 -2.64
N LEU A 52 -6.12 -1.40 -3.89
CA LEU A 52 -4.79 -1.42 -4.49
C LEU A 52 -3.79 -0.67 -3.61
N PRO A 53 -2.84 -1.39 -2.98
CA PRO A 53 -1.92 -0.76 -2.06
C PRO A 53 -0.66 -0.28 -2.79
N VAL A 54 -0.02 0.74 -2.23
CA VAL A 54 1.32 1.20 -2.62
C VAL A 54 2.23 1.06 -1.41
N MET A 55 3.41 0.47 -1.64
CA MET A 55 4.44 0.33 -0.62
C MET A 55 5.58 1.32 -0.89
N SER A 56 6.00 2.02 0.15
CA SER A 56 7.23 2.84 0.16
C SER A 56 8.00 2.55 1.44
N GLY A 57 9.14 1.88 1.34
CA GLY A 57 9.89 1.42 2.52
C GLY A 57 9.05 0.49 3.40
N ASN A 58 8.97 0.77 4.71
CA ASN A 58 8.17 0.01 5.67
C ASN A 58 6.71 0.47 5.76
N THR A 59 6.27 1.32 4.83
CA THR A 59 4.98 1.98 4.90
C THR A 59 4.08 1.52 3.76
N LEU A 60 2.88 1.09 4.11
CA LEU A 60 1.85 0.60 3.20
C LEU A 60 0.71 1.61 3.16
N THR A 61 0.48 2.22 2.01
CA THR A 61 -0.65 3.13 1.79
C THR A 61 -1.71 2.41 0.96
N PHE A 62 -2.97 2.54 1.34
CA PHE A 62 -4.06 1.84 0.66
C PHE A 62 -5.35 2.65 0.71
N ALA A 63 -6.16 2.49 -0.33
CA ALA A 63 -7.54 2.94 -0.34
C ALA A 63 -8.38 1.98 0.51
N GLY A 64 -9.29 2.49 1.32
CA GLY A 64 -10.08 1.71 2.25
C GLY A 64 -11.56 1.72 1.92
N TYR A 65 -12.17 0.55 1.74
CA TYR A 65 -13.60 0.40 1.47
C TYR A 65 -14.36 0.07 2.75
N LYS A 66 -15.55 0.66 2.88
CA LYS A 66 -16.58 0.12 3.79
C LYS A 66 -17.29 -1.04 3.08
N SER A 67 -17.83 -1.98 3.84
CA SER A 67 -18.50 -3.18 3.31
C SER A 67 -19.58 -2.91 2.27
N ASP A 68 -20.19 -1.74 2.33
CA ASP A 68 -21.40 -1.42 1.56
C ASP A 68 -21.13 -0.50 0.35
N PHE A 69 -19.86 -0.19 0.06
CA PHE A 69 -19.48 0.79 -0.96
C PHE A 69 -18.51 0.21 -1.98
N PHE A 70 -18.76 0.48 -3.26
CA PHE A 70 -17.84 0.16 -4.36
C PHE A 70 -16.70 1.17 -4.49
N ASP A 71 -16.86 2.37 -3.93
CA ASP A 71 -15.84 3.40 -3.91
C ASP A 71 -15.09 3.42 -2.58
N PRO A 72 -13.77 3.68 -2.60
CA PRO A 72 -13.02 3.84 -1.37
C PRO A 72 -13.57 4.99 -0.52
N SER A 73 -13.78 4.69 0.76
CA SER A 73 -14.29 5.61 1.78
C SER A 73 -13.17 6.35 2.55
N GLY A 74 -11.91 6.06 2.24
CA GLY A 74 -10.76 6.76 2.82
C GLY A 74 -9.43 6.28 2.28
N ILE A 75 -8.39 7.03 2.60
CA ILE A 75 -6.99 6.72 2.34
C ILE A 75 -6.29 6.52 3.68
N TYR A 76 -5.61 5.39 3.82
CA TYR A 76 -4.99 4.95 5.06
C TYR A 76 -3.54 4.57 4.82
N GLN A 77 -2.75 4.67 5.89
CA GLN A 77 -1.35 4.31 5.89
C GLN A 77 -1.07 3.41 7.08
N SER A 78 -0.45 2.26 6.84
CA SER A 78 0.07 1.35 7.85
C SER A 78 1.58 1.48 7.93
N ASN A 79 2.09 1.79 9.11
CA ASN A 79 3.52 1.74 9.42
C ASN A 79 3.72 0.82 10.62
N SER A 80 4.45 -0.27 10.41
CA SER A 80 4.78 -1.23 11.47
C SER A 80 3.54 -1.73 12.25
N GLY A 81 2.43 -1.97 11.54
CA GLY A 81 1.16 -2.45 12.10
C GLY A 81 0.24 -1.37 12.68
N THR A 82 0.70 -0.12 12.77
CA THR A 82 -0.15 1.02 13.17
C THR A 82 -0.81 1.63 11.95
N ILE A 83 -2.15 1.61 11.91
CA ILE A 83 -2.94 2.23 10.83
C ILE A 83 -3.31 3.66 11.21
N THR A 84 -2.88 4.61 10.39
CA THR A 84 -3.22 6.03 10.50
C THR A 84 -4.09 6.45 9.33
N LYS A 85 -5.06 7.30 9.61
CA LYS A 85 -5.92 7.90 8.58
C LYS A 85 -5.21 9.09 7.94
N ILE A 86 -5.12 9.08 6.61
CA ILE A 86 -4.70 10.23 5.81
C ILE A 86 -5.92 11.11 5.50
N ALA A 87 -6.97 10.51 4.94
CA ALA A 87 -8.25 11.18 4.68
C ALA A 87 -9.40 10.16 4.71
N ASP A 88 -10.60 10.59 5.09
CA ASP A 88 -11.85 9.81 4.93
C ASP A 88 -12.98 10.73 4.48
N THR A 89 -14.19 10.17 4.28
CA THR A 89 -15.37 10.96 3.91
C THR A 89 -15.85 11.94 4.99
N ARG A 90 -15.17 12.01 6.14
CA ARG A 90 -15.39 13.04 7.16
C ARG A 90 -14.32 14.13 7.14
N THR A 91 -13.22 13.93 6.42
CA THR A 91 -12.18 14.93 6.19
C THR A 91 -12.73 16.07 5.33
N ARG A 92 -12.46 17.30 5.76
CA ARG A 92 -12.78 18.50 4.96
C ARG A 92 -11.74 18.68 3.87
N ILE A 93 -12.19 19.05 2.68
CA ILE A 93 -11.34 19.42 1.56
C ILE A 93 -10.72 20.78 1.88
N PRO A 94 -9.38 20.92 1.80
CA PRO A 94 -8.72 22.21 2.01
C PRO A 94 -9.26 23.25 1.02
N ASN A 95 -9.40 24.50 1.47
CA ASN A 95 -9.86 25.66 0.69
C ASN A 95 -11.32 25.63 0.18
N ASP A 96 -11.99 24.47 0.21
CA ASP A 96 -13.39 24.29 -0.24
C ASP A 96 -14.37 24.21 0.95
N GLY A 97 -13.93 23.64 2.08
CA GLY A 97 -14.76 23.50 3.28
C GLY A 97 -15.82 22.40 3.21
N ARG A 98 -16.15 21.91 2.00
CA ARG A 98 -16.87 20.64 1.75
C ARG A 98 -16.09 19.44 2.28
N ARG A 99 -16.73 18.27 2.29
CA ARG A 99 -16.12 16.98 2.65
C ARG A 99 -15.91 16.13 1.41
N PHE A 100 -15.00 15.18 1.50
CA PHE A 100 -14.90 14.11 0.51
C PHE A 100 -16.15 13.24 0.54
N ASP A 101 -16.67 12.92 -0.65
CA ASP A 101 -17.75 11.96 -0.85
C ASP A 101 -17.19 10.56 -1.10
N HIS A 102 -16.18 10.50 -1.96
CA HIS A 102 -15.46 9.29 -2.34
C HIS A 102 -14.02 9.64 -2.71
N PHE A 103 -13.20 8.60 -2.78
CA PHE A 103 -11.83 8.65 -3.25
C PHE A 103 -11.70 7.81 -4.52
N GLY A 104 -10.77 8.14 -5.40
CA GLY A 104 -10.46 7.28 -6.54
C GLY A 104 -9.59 6.10 -6.13
N GLY A 105 -9.49 5.11 -7.02
CA GLY A 105 -8.62 3.94 -6.81
C GLY A 105 -7.13 4.23 -7.01
N SER A 106 -6.78 5.39 -7.59
CA SER A 106 -5.40 5.77 -7.88
C SER A 106 -4.79 6.53 -6.72
N LEU A 107 -3.71 5.99 -6.16
CA LEU A 107 -2.87 6.66 -5.18
C LEU A 107 -1.40 6.37 -5.46
N ILE A 108 -0.53 7.28 -5.05
CA ILE A 108 0.93 7.11 -5.04
C ILE A 108 1.45 7.54 -3.67
N ALA A 109 2.51 6.87 -3.21
CA ALA A 109 3.14 7.19 -1.95
C ALA A 109 4.67 7.15 -2.09
N ASN A 110 5.33 8.12 -1.47
CA ASN A 110 6.78 8.17 -1.33
C ASN A 110 7.11 8.76 0.05
N GLY A 111 7.55 7.89 0.98
CA GLY A 111 7.78 8.28 2.37
C GLY A 111 6.52 8.82 3.04
N ASP A 112 6.58 10.07 3.49
CA ASP A 112 5.48 10.78 4.15
C ASP A 112 4.56 11.54 3.18
N GLN A 113 4.84 11.46 1.88
CA GLN A 113 4.00 12.04 0.83
C GLN A 113 3.03 11.01 0.28
N VAL A 114 1.75 11.36 0.25
CA VAL A 114 0.68 10.54 -0.33
C VAL A 114 -0.17 11.42 -1.23
N ALA A 115 -0.12 11.16 -2.54
CA ALA A 115 -1.01 11.79 -3.50
C ALA A 115 -2.12 10.83 -3.91
N PHE A 116 -3.34 11.34 -4.00
CA PHE A 116 -4.53 10.55 -4.28
C PHE A 116 -5.59 11.42 -4.94
N THR A 117 -6.61 10.78 -5.51
CA THR A 117 -7.79 11.48 -6.01
C THR A 117 -8.99 11.34 -5.12
N GLY A 118 -9.89 12.32 -5.21
CA GLY A 118 -11.18 12.28 -4.55
C GLY A 118 -12.11 13.38 -5.02
N ALA A 119 -13.38 13.26 -4.69
CA ALA A 119 -14.39 14.22 -5.08
C ALA A 119 -15.16 14.74 -3.85
N PRO A 120 -15.58 16.02 -3.88
CA PRO A 120 -16.45 16.57 -2.85
C PRO A 120 -17.87 15.99 -2.91
N THR A 121 -18.59 16.05 -1.79
CA THR A 121 -20.03 15.77 -1.75
C THR A 121 -20.77 16.72 -2.69
N SER A 122 -21.42 16.12 -3.70
CA SER A 122 -22.23 16.73 -4.77
C SER A 122 -21.59 17.86 -5.61
N ASN A 123 -21.77 17.77 -6.93
CA ASN A 123 -21.48 18.80 -7.94
C ASN A 123 -20.04 19.34 -8.00
N GLY A 124 -19.02 18.60 -7.56
CA GLY A 124 -17.62 18.94 -7.82
C GLY A 124 -16.91 17.81 -8.57
N GLY A 125 -16.10 18.18 -9.56
CA GLY A 125 -15.25 17.24 -10.27
C GLY A 125 -14.21 16.62 -9.34
N GLU A 126 -13.65 15.48 -9.76
CA GLU A 126 -12.56 14.83 -9.05
C GLU A 126 -11.32 15.76 -9.03
N GLY A 127 -10.62 15.79 -7.91
CA GLY A 127 -9.37 16.54 -7.73
C GLY A 127 -8.21 15.63 -7.35
N VAL A 128 -7.00 16.18 -7.42
CA VAL A 128 -5.74 15.60 -6.95
C VAL A 128 -5.33 16.31 -5.67
N TYR A 129 -5.06 15.53 -4.63
CA TYR A 129 -4.70 16.01 -3.31
C TYR A 129 -3.38 15.40 -2.87
N LEU A 130 -2.64 16.14 -2.04
CA LEU A 130 -1.39 15.70 -1.46
C LEU A 130 -1.48 15.81 0.05
N SER A 131 -1.25 14.69 0.72
CA SER A 131 -0.87 14.68 2.13
C SER A 131 0.64 14.65 2.26
N GLN A 132 1.20 15.57 3.04
CA GLN A 132 2.62 15.62 3.35
C GLN A 132 2.81 16.02 4.81
N SER A 133 3.56 15.21 5.57
CA SER A 133 3.84 15.46 6.99
C SER A 133 2.56 15.75 7.82
N GLY A 134 1.46 15.07 7.49
CA GLY A 134 0.15 15.23 8.15
C GLY A 134 -0.71 16.41 7.67
N ASN A 135 -0.19 17.27 6.78
CA ASN A 135 -0.95 18.36 6.19
C ASN A 135 -1.58 17.90 4.88
N LEU A 136 -2.87 18.23 4.69
CA LEU A 136 -3.59 17.95 3.45
C LEU A 136 -3.69 19.22 2.61
N SER A 137 -3.36 19.12 1.32
CA SER A 137 -3.39 20.23 0.36
C SER A 137 -4.03 19.82 -0.97
N VAL A 138 -4.58 20.80 -1.69
CA VAL A 138 -5.09 20.62 -3.05
C VAL A 138 -3.94 20.86 -4.03
N ILE A 139 -3.67 19.90 -4.91
CA ILE A 139 -2.73 20.06 -6.02
C ILE A 139 -3.46 20.58 -7.25
N ALA A 140 -4.60 19.98 -7.56
CA ALA A 140 -5.48 20.45 -8.63
C ALA A 140 -6.91 19.98 -8.36
N ASP A 141 -7.88 20.87 -8.50
CA ASP A 141 -9.31 20.56 -8.50
C ASP A 141 -10.02 21.24 -9.68
N SER A 142 -11.35 21.20 -9.70
CA SER A 142 -12.16 21.80 -10.75
C SER A 142 -12.06 23.33 -10.86
N SER A 143 -11.40 24.00 -9.92
CA SER A 143 -11.12 25.44 -9.95
C SER A 143 -9.78 25.77 -10.62
N THR A 144 -8.92 24.76 -10.82
CA THR A 144 -7.59 24.91 -11.41
C THR A 144 -7.68 25.33 -12.86
N THR A 145 -6.99 26.41 -13.24
CA THR A 145 -6.88 26.81 -14.65
C THR A 145 -5.81 25.98 -15.34
N LEU A 146 -6.11 25.47 -16.54
CA LEU A 146 -5.13 24.72 -17.34
C LEU A 146 -3.98 25.65 -17.79
N PRO A 147 -2.72 25.20 -17.72
CA PRO A 147 -1.59 26.00 -18.20
C PRO A 147 -1.77 26.42 -19.66
N GLY A 148 -1.54 27.69 -19.95
CA GLY A 148 -1.68 28.25 -21.31
C GLY A 148 -3.13 28.41 -21.80
N SER A 149 -4.13 28.28 -20.93
CA SER A 149 -5.55 28.38 -21.26
C SER A 149 -6.31 29.21 -20.23
N THR A 150 -7.52 29.65 -20.58
CA THR A 150 -8.51 30.19 -19.63
C THR A 150 -9.48 29.14 -19.13
N SER A 151 -9.44 27.93 -19.70
CA SER A 151 -10.30 26.81 -19.32
C SER A 151 -9.92 26.23 -17.96
N LYS A 152 -10.94 25.75 -17.25
CA LYS A 152 -10.80 25.06 -15.97
C LYS A 152 -10.63 23.56 -16.17
N LEU A 153 -9.98 22.91 -15.20
CA LEU A 153 -9.99 21.46 -15.09
C LEU A 153 -11.44 21.02 -14.83
N ALA A 154 -11.99 20.15 -15.70
CA ALA A 154 -13.37 19.69 -15.52
C ALA A 154 -13.46 18.58 -14.47
N SER A 155 -12.51 17.64 -14.50
CA SER A 155 -12.34 16.56 -13.53
C SER A 155 -10.94 15.98 -13.71
N ALA A 156 -10.29 15.60 -12.61
CA ALA A 156 -9.09 14.77 -12.63
C ALA A 156 -9.46 13.28 -12.74
N TYR A 157 -10.37 12.94 -13.65
CA TYR A 157 -10.80 11.56 -13.85
C TYR A 157 -9.64 10.77 -14.43
N PHE A 158 -8.97 9.99 -13.59
CA PHE A 158 -8.05 8.96 -14.06
C PHE A 158 -8.91 7.75 -14.35
N ALA A 159 -8.92 7.29 -15.60
CA ALA A 159 -9.57 6.04 -15.95
C ALA A 159 -8.90 4.89 -15.18
N ASP A 160 -9.45 4.59 -14.00
CA ASP A 160 -9.52 3.23 -13.49
C ASP A 160 -10.09 2.42 -14.66
N GLY A 161 -9.32 1.44 -15.15
CA GLY A 161 -9.66 0.69 -16.38
C GLY A 161 -10.94 -0.14 -16.32
N ARG A 162 -11.90 0.14 -15.42
CA ARG A 162 -13.18 -0.56 -15.31
C ARG A 162 -14.31 0.04 -16.13
N ASN A 163 -14.17 1.26 -16.65
CA ASN A 163 -15.24 1.91 -17.42
C ASN A 163 -14.87 2.10 -18.89
N ASN A 164 -14.85 1.01 -19.66
CA ASN A 164 -15.01 1.08 -21.11
C ASN A 164 -15.81 -0.12 -21.67
N ILE A 165 -16.96 -0.39 -21.07
CA ILE A 165 -18.01 -1.22 -21.68
C ILE A 165 -19.30 -0.42 -21.56
N ASN A 166 -19.86 -0.09 -22.73
CA ASN A 166 -21.15 0.57 -22.98
C ASN A 166 -21.06 2.08 -23.30
N SER A 167 -20.56 2.37 -24.51
CA SER A 167 -21.15 3.42 -25.34
C SER A 167 -21.26 2.92 -26.78
N GLU A 168 -22.38 2.27 -27.08
CA GLU A 168 -23.01 2.29 -28.42
C GLU A 168 -24.28 3.12 -28.33
#